data_AF-A0A6V8NZL6-F1
#
_entry.id   AF-A0A6V8NZL6-F1
#
_cell.length_a   1.000
_cell.length_b   1.000
_cell.length_c   1.000
_cell.angle_alpha   90.00
_cell.angle_beta   90.00
_cell.angle_gamma   90.00
#
_symmetry.space_group_name_H-M   'P 1'
#
loop_
_entity.id
_entity.type
_entity.pdbx_description
1 polymer ?
#
loop_
_entity_poly.entity_id
_entity_poly.type
_entity_poly.pdbx_seq_one_letter_code
_entity_poly.pdbx_strand_id
1 'polypeptide(L)' 'MNYVGITKFDPKDKLHQELAEVSKTLHRLKAKNDLQKITQLEKQNEDLVKRLFEI' A
#
# COMPACT_ATOMS: atom_id res chain seq x y z
N MET A 1 -3.56 -10.63 23.68
CA MET A 1 -2.88 -9.70 22.75
C MET A 1 -2.67 -10.46 21.46
N ASN A 2 -3.45 -10.19 20.41
CA ASN A 2 -3.19 -10.78 19.10
C ASN A 2 -1.93 -10.11 18.57
N TYR A 3 -0.83 -10.87 18.48
CA TYR A 3 0.35 -10.41 17.76
C TYR A 3 -0.06 -10.28 16.31
N VAL A 4 -0.30 -9.03 15.85
CA VAL A 4 -0.35 -8.73 14.42
C VAL A 4 1.10 -8.87 13.95
N GLY A 5 1.52 -10.11 13.69
CA GLY A 5 2.80 -10.39 13.09
C GLY A 5 2.79 -9.69 11.75
N ILE A 6 3.67 -8.70 11.56
CA ILE A 6 3.86 -8.08 10.25
C ILE A 6 4.26 -9.22 9.33
N THR A 7 3.35 -9.59 8.42
CA THR A 7 3.57 -10.67 7.47
C THR A 7 4.80 -10.32 6.64
N LYS A 8 5.69 -11.29 6.46
CA LYS A 8 6.88 -11.09 5.64
C LYS A 8 6.42 -10.81 4.22
N PHE A 9 7.05 -9.84 3.57
CA PHE A 9 6.79 -9.55 2.16
C PHE A 9 7.00 -10.82 1.32
N ASP A 10 5.94 -11.21 0.61
CA ASP A 10 5.93 -12.31 -0.35
C ASP A 10 5.91 -11.72 -1.77
N PRO A 11 7.00 -11.87 -2.54
CA PRO A 11 7.07 -11.37 -3.91
C PRO A 11 6.16 -12.13 -4.89
N LYS A 12 5.55 -13.24 -4.50
CA LYS A 12 4.57 -13.98 -5.32
C LYS A 12 3.13 -13.57 -5.03
N ASP A 13 2.90 -12.89 -3.92
CA ASP A 13 1.58 -12.40 -3.54
C ASP A 13 1.27 -11.11 -4.32
N LYS A 14 0.13 -11.11 -5.02
CA LYS A 14 -0.29 -9.98 -5.85
C LYS A 14 -0.58 -8.74 -5.02
N LEU A 15 -1.15 -8.91 -3.82
CA LEU A 15 -1.50 -7.82 -2.92
C LEU A 15 -0.24 -7.13 -2.39
N HIS A 16 0.79 -7.91 -2.05
CA HIS A 16 2.10 -7.37 -1.69
C HIS A 16 2.76 -6.64 -2.86
N GLN A 17 2.70 -7.17 -4.07
CA GLN A 17 3.21 -6.49 -5.25
C GLN A 17 2.48 -5.16 -5.50
N GLU A 18 1.14 -5.15 -5.43
CA GLU A 18 0.32 -3.95 -5.59
C GLU A 18 0.65 -2.88 -4.53
N LEU A 19 0.77 -3.27 -3.25
CA LEU A 19 1.20 -2.36 -2.18
C LEU A 19 2.58 -1.74 -2.46
N ALA A 20 3.53 -2.56 -2.92
CA ALA A 20 4.87 -2.08 -3.28
C ALA A 20 4.85 -1.12 -4.47
N GLU A 21 3.99 -1.36 -5.48
CA GLU A 21 3.81 -0.47 -6.63
C GLU A 21 3.14 0.85 -6.25
N VAL A 22 2.09 0.80 -5.41
CA VAL A 22 1.42 2.01 -4.89
C VAL A 22 2.40 2.85 -4.08
N SER A 23 3.20 2.25 -3.20
CA SER A 23 4.23 2.94 -2.43
C SER A 23 5.27 3.63 -3.32
N LYS A 24 5.80 2.92 -4.33
CA LYS A 24 6.74 3.50 -5.31
C LYS A 24 6.11 4.66 -6.08
N THR A 25 4.84 4.54 -6.44
CA THR A 25 4.10 5.55 -7.20
C THR A 25 3.85 6.80 -6.35
N LEU A 26 3.47 6.64 -5.08
CA LEU A 26 3.32 7.74 -4.13
C LEU A 26 4.63 8.52 -3.94
N HIS A 27 5.77 7.81 -3.79
CA HIS A 27 7.08 8.46 -3.71
C HIS A 27 7.41 9.29 -4.96
N ARG A 28 7.05 8.81 -6.16
CA ARG A 28 7.24 9.54 -7.42
C ARG A 28 6.30 10.74 -7.55
N LEU A 29 5.06 10.62 -7.10
CA LEU A 29 4.06 11.69 -7.17
C LEU A 29 4.29 12.79 -6.14
N LYS A 30 4.88 12.47 -4.98
CA LYS A 30 5.32 13.47 -4.00
C LYS A 30 6.31 14.46 -4.61
N ALA A 31 7.17 14.02 -5.54
CA ALA A 31 8.07 14.90 -6.28
C ALA A 31 7.35 15.81 -7.31
N LYS A 32 6.13 15.44 -7.73
CA LYS A 32 5.32 16.18 -8.71
C LYS A 32 4.20 17.02 -8.07
N ASN A 33 4.00 16.93 -6.76
CA ASN A 33 2.98 17.65 -5.99
C ASN A 33 1.53 17.44 -6.50
N ASP A 34 1.26 16.28 -7.12
CA ASP A 34 -0.05 15.92 -7.65
C ASP A 34 -0.96 15.39 -6.51
N LEU A 35 -1.53 16.33 -5.75
CA LEU A 35 -2.29 16.04 -4.53
C LEU A 35 -3.52 15.16 -4.77
N GLN A 36 -4.24 15.35 -5.88
CA GLN A 36 -5.44 14.55 -6.18
C GLN A 36 -5.09 13.08 -6.36
N LYS A 37 -4.00 12.81 -7.09
CA LYS A 37 -3.54 11.45 -7.37
C LYS A 37 -2.93 10.79 -6.14
N ILE A 38 -2.26 11.57 -5.29
CA ILE A 38 -1.79 11.13 -3.98
C ILE A 38 -2.96 10.68 -3.11
N THR A 39 -4.00 11.49 -2.95
CA THR A 39 -5.18 11.13 -2.13
C THR A 39 -5.87 9.87 -2.64
N GLN A 40 -5.98 9.68 -3.95
CA GLN A 40 -6.54 8.47 -4.53
C GLN A 40 -5.70 7.23 -4.20
N LEU A 41 -4.38 7.32 -4.34
CA LEU A 41 -3.45 6.23 -4.04
C LEU A 41 -3.33 5.93 -2.56
N GLU A 42 -3.43 6.93 -1.68
CA GLU A 42 -3.48 6.73 -0.23
C GLU A 42 -4.72 5.93 0.17
N LYS A 43 -5.88 6.25 -0.43
CA LYS A 43 -7.11 5.49 -0.21
C LYS A 43 -7.00 4.05 -0.72
N GLN A 44 -6.38 3.84 -1.89
CA GLN A 44 -6.11 2.48 -2.39
C GLN A 44 -5.14 1.72 -1.48
N ASN A 45 -4.10 2.39 -0.97
CA ASN A 45 -3.16 1.79 -0.04
C ASN A 45 -3.84 1.35 1.26
N GLU A 46 -4.75 2.16 1.80
CA GLU A 46 -5.53 1.78 2.99
C GLU A 46 -6.41 0.55 2.75
N ASP A 47 -7.11 0.49 1.61
CA ASP A 47 -7.94 -0.66 1.24
C ASP A 47 -7.12 -1.94 1.08
N LEU A 48 -5.95 -1.84 0.45
CA LEU A 48 -5.02 -2.97 0.29
C LEU A 48 -4.47 -3.44 1.64
N VAL A 49 -4.12 -2.54 2.56
CA VAL A 49 -3.65 -2.90 3.90
C VAL A 49 -4.76 -3.59 4.69
N LYS A 50 -6.01 -3.09 4.62
CA LYS A 50 -7.17 -3.73 5.25
C LYS A 50 -7.39 -5.14 4.73
N ARG A 51 -7.28 -5.35 3.41
CA ARG A 51 -7.34 -6.69 2.80
C ARG A 51 -6.20 -7.60 3.23
N LEU A 52 -4.99 -7.05 3.40
CA LEU A 52 -3.82 -7.83 3.78
C LEU A 52 -3.89 -8.37 5.21
N PHE A 53 -4.42 -7.55 6.11
CA PHE A 53 -4.51 -7.86 7.54
C PHE A 53 -5.92 -8.26 7.98
N GLU A 54 -6.86 -8.35 7.04
CA GLU A 54 -8.27 -8.70 7.27
C GLU A 54 -8.94 -7.83 8.36
N ILE A 55 -8.70 -6.51 8.32
CA ILE A 55 -9.18 -5.50 9.31
C ILE A 55 -10.27 -4.59 8.76
#